data_AF-A0A955YAD4-F1
#
_entry.id   AF-A0A955YAD4-F1
#
_cell.length_a   1.000
_cell.length_b   1.000
_cell.length_c   1.000
_cell.angle_alpha   90.00
_cell.angle_beta   90.00
_cell.angle_gamma   90.00
#
_symmetry.space_group_name_H-M   'P 1'
#
loop_
_entity.id
_entity.type
_entity.pdbx_description
1 polymer ?
#
loop_
_entity_poly.entity_id
_entity_poly.type
_entity_poly.pdbx_seq_one_letter_code
_entity_poly.pdbx_strand_id
1 'polypeptide(L)'
;SLHTKAAAHHLVPTITCTSSNVVQTILQAASQIDDLHVWYGPDTYMGHNLRTLFTQLQTLPDARIREVHPAHDRSTLAGLLDRFHTFEQGACVVHHMFGGDVVRRVREEHADAFHTAHLEVPGEMFELAIEAAEHDRGVVGSTSDILGFIARKVAARADGVGAETLSFVLGTEAGMVTAIVKRVQGLLAEAKNPDLAVEIVFPVASEAIAEAPESELRIVPGVPGGEGCSTAGGCATCPYMKMNTLDALFDVLEHAGEPRLVGFRPKTYAERIAGRTAADLGSEPILHMRHFQTQKAMPDALVADVHGR
;
A
#
# COMPACT_ATOMS: atom_id res chain seq x y z
N SER A 1 14.64 1.16 -8.28
CA SER A 1 15.75 2.08 -7.95
C SER A 1 15.68 3.32 -8.84
N LEU A 2 16.54 4.33 -8.64
CA LEU A 2 16.61 5.50 -9.54
C LEU A 2 17.07 5.10 -10.95
N HIS A 3 18.02 4.17 -11.05
CA HIS A 3 18.45 3.57 -12.31
C HIS A 3 17.28 2.91 -13.07
N THR A 4 16.46 2.10 -12.40
CA THR A 4 15.28 1.49 -13.04
C THR A 4 14.30 2.54 -13.57
N LYS A 5 14.07 3.62 -12.81
CA LYS A 5 13.22 4.74 -13.26
C LYS A 5 13.81 5.41 -14.51
N ALA A 6 15.12 5.65 -14.52
CA ALA A 6 15.81 6.25 -15.66
C ALA A 6 15.74 5.35 -16.91
N ALA A 7 16.02 4.06 -16.76
CA ALA A 7 15.96 3.09 -17.86
C ALA A 7 14.53 2.94 -18.41
N ALA A 8 13.53 2.86 -17.53
CA ALA A 8 12.13 2.81 -17.95
C ALA A 8 11.71 4.10 -18.66
N HIS A 9 12.01 5.27 -18.10
CA HIS A 9 11.64 6.56 -18.67
C HIS A 9 12.31 6.83 -20.03
N HIS A 10 13.53 6.33 -20.21
CA HIS A 10 14.21 6.39 -21.50
C HIS A 10 13.40 5.68 -22.59
N LEU A 11 12.84 4.51 -22.29
CA LEU A 11 12.12 3.67 -23.24
C LEU A 11 10.69 4.16 -23.48
N VAL A 12 9.97 4.45 -22.41
CA VAL A 12 8.55 4.83 -22.44
C VAL A 12 8.33 5.99 -21.46
N PRO A 13 7.42 6.95 -21.75
CA PRO A 13 7.13 8.03 -20.81
C PRO A 13 6.60 7.45 -19.49
N THR A 14 7.12 7.90 -18.35
CA THR A 14 6.73 7.36 -17.06
C THR A 14 6.39 8.44 -16.05
N ILE A 15 5.49 8.07 -15.14
CA ILE A 15 5.17 8.80 -13.93
C ILE A 15 5.32 7.85 -12.75
N THR A 16 5.94 8.32 -11.66
CA THR A 16 5.98 7.55 -10.41
C THR A 16 4.64 7.66 -9.70
N CYS A 17 4.22 6.61 -9.02
CA CYS A 17 3.10 6.64 -8.10
C CYS A 17 3.46 5.92 -6.80
N THR A 18 2.59 6.06 -5.81
CA THR A 18 2.56 5.31 -4.56
C THR A 18 1.19 4.67 -4.44
N SER A 19 1.10 3.56 -3.70
CA SER A 19 0.21 3.52 -2.54
C SER A 19 -1.08 4.34 -2.61
N SER A 20 -0.94 5.54 -2.08
CA SER A 20 -1.97 6.53 -1.83
C SER A 20 -2.42 7.36 -3.04
N ASN A 21 -1.71 7.34 -4.16
CA ASN A 21 -2.03 8.20 -5.31
C ASN A 21 -2.21 7.45 -6.63
N VAL A 22 -1.94 6.14 -6.68
CA VAL A 22 -1.93 5.37 -7.93
C VAL A 22 -3.27 5.39 -8.67
N VAL A 23 -4.38 5.22 -7.94
CA VAL A 23 -5.74 5.27 -8.52
C VAL A 23 -5.97 6.62 -9.20
N GLN A 24 -5.73 7.72 -8.48
CA GLN A 24 -5.92 9.07 -9.00
C GLN A 24 -4.94 9.41 -10.12
N THR A 25 -3.71 8.88 -10.08
CA THR A 25 -2.71 9.07 -11.13
C THR A 25 -3.17 8.44 -12.45
N ILE A 26 -3.68 7.20 -12.40
CA ILE A 26 -4.15 6.48 -13.58
C ILE A 26 -5.40 7.15 -14.16
N LEU A 27 -6.39 7.46 -13.31
CA LEU A 27 -7.63 8.11 -13.75
C LEU A 27 -7.34 9.49 -14.34
N GLN A 28 -6.56 10.33 -13.65
CA GLN A 28 -6.23 11.65 -14.18
C GLN A 28 -5.49 11.58 -15.52
N ALA A 29 -4.52 10.66 -15.66
CA ALA A 29 -3.82 10.46 -16.93
C ALA A 29 -4.78 9.99 -18.05
N ALA A 30 -5.65 9.02 -17.77
CA ALA A 30 -6.63 8.52 -18.72
C ALA A 30 -7.69 9.55 -19.12
N SER A 31 -7.90 10.58 -18.29
CA SER A 31 -8.81 11.70 -18.61
C SER A 31 -8.17 12.81 -19.43
N GLN A 32 -6.84 12.91 -19.45
CA GLN A 32 -6.10 13.97 -20.15
C GLN A 32 -5.41 13.47 -21.43
N ILE A 33 -5.19 12.17 -21.56
CA ILE A 33 -4.48 11.56 -22.67
C ILE A 33 -5.41 10.57 -23.34
N ASP A 34 -5.90 10.96 -24.52
CA ASP A 34 -6.70 10.09 -25.37
C ASP A 34 -5.89 8.86 -25.82
N ASP A 35 -6.54 7.71 -25.94
CA ASP A 35 -5.93 6.44 -26.36
C ASP A 35 -4.70 5.98 -25.54
N LEU A 36 -4.47 6.53 -24.34
CA LEU A 36 -3.46 6.09 -23.36
C LEU A 36 -3.50 4.58 -23.07
N HIS A 37 -2.36 3.92 -23.20
CA HIS A 37 -2.10 2.61 -22.61
C HIS A 37 -1.25 2.75 -21.35
N VAL A 38 -1.60 2.00 -20.30
CA VAL A 38 -0.90 2.04 -19.01
C VAL A 38 -0.25 0.69 -18.76
N TRP A 39 1.06 0.69 -18.51
CA TRP A 39 1.79 -0.48 -18.01
C TRP A 39 2.20 -0.22 -16.57
N TYR A 40 1.62 -0.98 -15.65
CA TYR A 40 1.83 -0.84 -14.22
C TYR A 40 2.79 -1.91 -13.67
N GLY A 41 3.68 -1.48 -12.76
CA GLY A 41 4.62 -2.34 -12.05
C GLY A 41 5.44 -1.57 -11.00
N PRO A 42 6.31 -2.25 -10.24
CA PRO A 42 6.69 -3.66 -10.40
C PRO A 42 5.79 -4.65 -9.65
N ASP A 43 4.81 -4.19 -8.86
CA ASP A 43 4.00 -5.06 -8.01
C ASP A 43 2.81 -5.67 -8.76
N THR A 44 2.89 -6.94 -9.11
CA THR A 44 1.86 -7.71 -9.83
C THR A 44 0.53 -7.69 -9.09
N TYR A 45 0.52 -7.91 -7.77
CA TYR A 45 -0.71 -7.94 -6.99
C TYR A 45 -1.42 -6.59 -7.02
N MET A 46 -0.69 -5.49 -6.78
CA MET A 46 -1.28 -4.16 -6.89
C MET A 46 -1.81 -3.90 -8.31
N GLY A 47 -1.14 -4.38 -9.36
CA GLY A 47 -1.64 -4.25 -10.73
C GLY A 47 -2.95 -5.00 -10.95
N HIS A 48 -3.04 -6.26 -10.54
CA HIS A 48 -4.28 -7.04 -10.63
C HIS A 48 -5.40 -6.45 -9.76
N ASN A 49 -5.07 -6.02 -8.54
CA ASN A 49 -6.00 -5.39 -7.62
C ASN A 49 -6.54 -4.06 -8.16
N LEU A 50 -5.73 -3.26 -8.83
CA LEU A 50 -6.20 -2.05 -9.54
C LEU A 50 -7.19 -2.40 -10.64
N ARG A 51 -6.94 -3.49 -11.39
CA ARG A 51 -7.87 -3.98 -12.41
C ARG A 51 -9.20 -4.43 -11.78
N THR A 52 -9.15 -5.16 -10.68
CA THR A 52 -10.34 -5.56 -9.90
C THR A 52 -11.09 -4.35 -9.38
N LEU A 53 -10.38 -3.36 -8.82
CA LEU A 53 -10.97 -2.11 -8.35
C LEU A 53 -11.69 -1.34 -9.46
N PHE A 54 -11.05 -1.14 -10.62
CA PHE A 54 -11.67 -0.45 -11.76
C PHE A 54 -12.85 -1.22 -12.34
N THR A 55 -12.78 -2.56 -12.35
CA THR A 55 -13.91 -3.43 -12.73
C THR A 55 -15.08 -3.25 -11.77
N GLN A 56 -14.81 -3.20 -10.46
CA GLN A 56 -15.83 -2.96 -9.46
C GLN A 56 -16.44 -1.56 -9.57
N LEU A 57 -15.64 -0.52 -9.87
CA LEU A 57 -16.18 0.82 -10.08
C LEU A 57 -17.19 0.87 -11.24
N GLN A 58 -17.06 0.03 -12.27
CA GLN A 58 -18.02 -0.04 -13.37
C GLN A 58 -19.40 -0.57 -12.96
N THR A 59 -19.51 -1.31 -11.86
CA THR A 59 -20.81 -1.77 -11.36
C THR A 59 -21.59 -0.64 -10.69
N LEU A 60 -20.90 0.38 -10.19
CA LEU A 60 -21.49 1.53 -9.51
C LEU A 60 -22.20 2.49 -10.49
N PRO A 61 -23.21 3.26 -10.05
CA PRO A 61 -23.79 4.34 -10.87
C PRO A 61 -22.75 5.40 -11.21
N ASP A 62 -22.83 6.01 -12.41
CA ASP A 62 -21.85 7.01 -12.85
C ASP A 62 -21.68 8.18 -11.87
N ALA A 63 -22.73 8.56 -11.15
CA ALA A 63 -22.65 9.59 -10.11
C ALA A 63 -21.61 9.23 -9.03
N ARG A 64 -21.54 7.95 -8.61
CA ARG A 64 -20.56 7.46 -7.63
C ARG A 64 -19.17 7.34 -8.23
N ILE A 65 -19.06 6.99 -9.52
CA ILE A 65 -17.77 6.97 -10.23
C ILE A 65 -17.18 8.40 -10.28
N ARG A 66 -18.02 9.41 -10.55
CA ARG A 66 -17.60 10.81 -10.59
C ARG A 66 -17.15 11.36 -9.24
N GLU A 67 -17.59 10.77 -8.12
CA GLU A 67 -17.04 11.09 -6.80
C GLU A 67 -15.61 10.58 -6.62
N VAL A 68 -15.24 9.48 -7.30
CA VAL A 68 -13.85 9.00 -7.33
C VAL A 68 -13.01 9.87 -8.26
N HIS A 69 -13.49 10.14 -9.47
CA HIS A 69 -12.85 11.07 -10.39
C HIS A 69 -13.89 11.68 -11.37
N PRO A 70 -13.99 13.02 -11.47
CA PRO A 70 -15.11 13.69 -12.13
C PRO A 70 -15.19 13.44 -13.64
N ALA A 71 -14.07 13.11 -14.28
CA ALA A 71 -14.00 12.85 -15.73
C ALA A 71 -14.32 11.40 -16.12
N HIS A 72 -14.66 10.53 -15.16
CA HIS A 72 -14.91 9.12 -15.43
C HIS A 72 -16.35 8.69 -15.17
N ASP A 73 -16.74 7.67 -15.93
CA ASP A 73 -18.02 6.96 -15.91
C ASP A 73 -17.79 5.50 -16.32
N ARG A 74 -18.86 4.71 -16.42
CA ARG A 74 -18.75 3.30 -16.81
C ARG A 74 -18.06 3.09 -18.16
N SER A 75 -18.36 3.94 -19.15
CA SER A 75 -17.84 3.79 -20.52
C SER A 75 -16.33 4.09 -20.59
N THR A 76 -15.91 5.19 -19.97
CA THR A 76 -14.50 5.58 -19.93
C THR A 76 -13.65 4.60 -19.13
N LEU A 77 -14.19 4.05 -18.03
CA LEU A 77 -13.52 2.98 -17.29
C LEU A 77 -13.39 1.68 -18.10
N ALA A 78 -14.39 1.34 -18.92
CA ALA A 78 -14.30 0.15 -19.79
C ALA A 78 -13.16 0.30 -20.79
N GLY A 79 -13.08 1.45 -21.46
CA GLY A 79 -11.98 1.75 -22.38
C GLY A 79 -10.61 1.82 -21.68
N LEU A 80 -10.54 2.23 -20.41
CA LEU A 80 -9.31 2.19 -19.63
C LEU A 80 -8.88 0.75 -19.31
N LEU A 81 -9.81 -0.12 -18.89
CA LEU A 81 -9.52 -1.51 -18.57
C LEU A 81 -8.92 -2.28 -19.75
N ASP A 82 -9.43 -2.03 -20.96
CA ASP A 82 -8.89 -2.66 -22.19
C ASP A 82 -7.44 -2.25 -22.48
N ARG A 83 -7.00 -1.11 -21.93
CA ARG A 83 -5.68 -0.51 -22.15
C ARG A 83 -4.81 -0.53 -20.89
N PHE A 84 -5.23 -1.21 -19.83
CA PHE A 84 -4.50 -1.33 -18.58
C PHE A 84 -3.77 -2.68 -18.50
N HIS A 85 -2.45 -2.62 -18.40
CA HIS A 85 -1.53 -3.76 -18.43
C HIS A 85 -0.72 -3.82 -17.14
N THR A 86 -0.42 -5.04 -16.69
CA THR A 86 0.37 -5.30 -15.48
C THR A 86 1.59 -6.13 -15.84
N PHE A 87 2.76 -5.81 -15.27
CA PHE A 87 3.91 -6.70 -15.30
C PHE A 87 3.74 -7.82 -14.28
N GLU A 88 3.97 -9.07 -14.69
CA GLU A 88 3.56 -10.27 -13.93
C GLU A 88 4.63 -10.81 -12.98
N GLN A 89 5.88 -10.33 -13.05
CA GLN A 89 7.03 -10.96 -12.39
C GLN A 89 7.53 -10.26 -11.12
N GLY A 90 6.75 -9.39 -10.48
CA GLY A 90 7.18 -8.73 -9.25
C GLY A 90 6.13 -8.77 -8.15
N ALA A 91 6.53 -9.05 -6.92
CA ALA A 91 5.62 -8.99 -5.78
C ALA A 91 6.39 -8.57 -4.54
N CYS A 92 5.68 -7.92 -3.61
CA CYS A 92 6.21 -7.70 -2.27
C CYS A 92 6.20 -9.01 -1.47
N VAL A 93 7.38 -9.51 -1.09
CA VAL A 93 7.52 -10.75 -0.29
C VAL A 93 6.72 -10.69 1.02
N VAL A 94 6.60 -9.50 1.61
CA VAL A 94 5.86 -9.26 2.86
C VAL A 94 4.37 -9.46 2.65
N HIS A 95 3.80 -8.89 1.59
CA HIS A 95 2.37 -9.00 1.31
C HIS A 95 2.00 -10.36 0.68
N HIS A 96 2.95 -11.07 0.05
CA HIS A 96 2.71 -12.42 -0.46
C HIS A 96 2.21 -13.42 0.60
N MET A 97 2.53 -13.17 1.88
CA MET A 97 2.16 -14.05 3.00
C MET A 97 0.64 -14.11 3.28
N PHE A 98 -0.18 -13.22 2.71
CA PHE A 98 -1.64 -13.21 2.88
C PHE A 98 -2.37 -14.12 1.86
N GLY A 99 -1.86 -15.33 1.63
CA GLY A 99 -2.38 -16.26 0.63
C GLY A 99 -3.78 -16.81 0.94
N GLY A 100 -4.34 -17.58 -0.01
CA GLY A 100 -5.74 -18.05 0.04
C GLY A 100 -6.16 -18.78 1.32
N ASP A 101 -5.27 -19.55 1.97
CA ASP A 101 -5.58 -20.23 3.22
C ASP A 101 -5.83 -19.27 4.39
N VAL A 102 -5.06 -18.18 4.46
CA VAL A 102 -5.24 -17.12 5.46
C VAL A 102 -6.60 -16.46 5.25
N VAL A 103 -6.94 -16.13 4.02
CA VAL A 103 -8.20 -15.48 3.66
C VAL A 103 -9.39 -16.37 3.97
N ARG A 104 -9.29 -17.66 3.66
CA ARG A 104 -10.34 -18.64 3.99
C ARG A 104 -10.62 -18.67 5.50
N ARG A 105 -9.57 -18.72 6.32
CA ARG A 105 -9.71 -18.68 7.78
C ARG A 105 -10.29 -17.37 8.28
N VAL A 106 -9.85 -16.23 7.73
CA VAL A 106 -10.45 -14.92 8.07
C VAL A 106 -11.95 -14.91 7.75
N ARG A 107 -12.34 -15.45 6.59
CA ARG A 107 -13.75 -15.50 6.18
C ARG A 107 -14.59 -16.43 7.07
N GLU A 108 -14.01 -17.51 7.57
CA GLU A 108 -14.70 -18.48 8.44
C GLU A 108 -14.73 -18.04 9.91
N GLU A 109 -13.61 -17.57 10.45
CA GLU A 109 -13.39 -17.31 11.88
C GLU A 109 -13.66 -15.84 12.27
N HIS A 110 -13.63 -14.91 11.32
CA HIS A 110 -13.80 -13.46 11.56
C HIS A 110 -14.84 -12.81 10.62
N ALA A 111 -15.89 -13.54 10.26
CA ALA A 111 -16.92 -13.07 9.33
C ALA A 111 -17.70 -11.81 9.79
N ASP A 112 -17.73 -11.54 11.09
CA ASP A 112 -18.40 -10.40 11.73
C ASP A 112 -17.47 -9.20 11.93
N ALA A 113 -16.17 -9.35 11.69
CA ALA A 113 -15.19 -8.28 11.77
C ALA A 113 -15.28 -7.30 10.59
N PHE A 114 -14.69 -6.12 10.77
CA PHE A 114 -14.41 -5.22 9.67
C PHE A 114 -13.18 -5.71 8.90
N HIS A 115 -13.25 -5.74 7.57
CA HIS A 115 -12.15 -6.25 6.73
C HIS A 115 -11.44 -5.10 6.03
N THR A 116 -10.12 -5.00 6.22
CA THR A 116 -9.30 -3.97 5.58
C THR A 116 -8.17 -4.61 4.78
N ALA A 117 -7.84 -4.05 3.62
CA ALA A 117 -6.78 -4.56 2.77
C ALA A 117 -5.94 -3.43 2.16
N HIS A 118 -4.62 -3.63 2.15
CA HIS A 118 -3.68 -2.80 1.41
C HIS A 118 -3.75 -3.15 -0.09
N LEU A 119 -3.46 -2.20 -0.98
CA LEU A 119 -3.49 -2.45 -2.43
C LEU A 119 -2.52 -3.55 -2.91
N GLU A 120 -1.50 -3.92 -2.12
CA GLU A 120 -0.48 -4.90 -2.48
C GLU A 120 -0.75 -6.33 -1.96
N VAL A 121 -1.83 -6.58 -1.21
CA VAL A 121 -2.13 -7.95 -0.73
C VAL A 121 -2.61 -8.86 -1.87
N PRO A 122 -2.53 -10.19 -1.74
CA PRO A 122 -3.06 -11.14 -2.72
C PRO A 122 -4.55 -10.92 -2.96
N GLY A 123 -4.99 -11.25 -4.17
CA GLY A 123 -6.31 -10.92 -4.70
C GLY A 123 -7.45 -11.39 -3.80
N GLU A 124 -7.31 -12.56 -3.16
CA GLU A 124 -8.36 -13.12 -2.30
C GLU A 124 -8.63 -12.23 -1.06
N MET A 125 -7.58 -11.66 -0.45
CA MET A 125 -7.72 -10.77 0.71
C MET A 125 -8.29 -9.41 0.28
N PHE A 126 -7.89 -8.95 -0.91
CA PHE A 126 -8.39 -7.74 -1.52
C PHE A 126 -9.89 -7.83 -1.84
N GLU A 127 -10.31 -8.93 -2.46
CA GLU A 127 -11.70 -9.24 -2.80
C GLU A 127 -12.58 -9.31 -1.53
N LEU A 128 -12.11 -9.99 -0.48
CA LEU A 128 -12.81 -10.04 0.80
C LEU A 128 -13.06 -8.63 1.37
N ALA A 129 -12.08 -7.73 1.30
CA ALA A 129 -12.23 -6.37 1.77
C ALA A 129 -13.15 -5.51 0.88
N ILE A 130 -13.16 -5.76 -0.44
CA ILE A 130 -14.13 -5.12 -1.37
C ILE A 130 -15.55 -5.57 -1.04
N GLU A 131 -15.81 -6.86 -0.91
CA GLU A 131 -17.13 -7.41 -0.55
C GLU A 131 -17.63 -6.81 0.78
N ALA A 132 -16.73 -6.66 1.75
CA ALA A 132 -17.05 -6.02 3.02
C ALA A 132 -17.33 -4.51 2.85
N ALA A 133 -16.61 -3.82 1.96
CA ALA A 133 -16.80 -2.39 1.71
C ALA A 133 -18.18 -2.08 1.11
N GLU A 134 -18.77 -2.98 0.33
CA GLU A 134 -20.15 -2.84 -0.20
C GLU A 134 -21.20 -2.67 0.90
N HIS A 135 -20.91 -3.21 2.09
CA HIS A 135 -21.79 -3.19 3.26
C HIS A 135 -21.31 -2.19 4.33
N ASP A 136 -20.43 -1.25 3.97
CA ASP A 136 -19.75 -0.33 4.90
C ASP A 136 -19.05 -1.09 6.05
N ARG A 137 -18.55 -2.29 5.75
CA ARG A 137 -17.83 -3.18 6.65
C ARG A 137 -16.37 -3.42 6.26
N GLY A 138 -15.87 -2.71 5.25
CA GLY A 138 -14.48 -2.80 4.86
C GLY A 138 -13.94 -1.58 4.12
N VAL A 139 -12.63 -1.61 3.90
CA VAL A 139 -11.92 -0.62 3.09
C VAL A 139 -10.74 -1.27 2.38
N VAL A 140 -10.48 -0.76 1.18
CA VAL A 140 -9.27 -1.07 0.42
C VAL A 140 -8.55 0.24 0.13
N GLY A 141 -7.23 0.26 0.33
CA GLY A 141 -6.44 1.43 -0.05
C GLY A 141 -5.03 1.41 0.50
N SER A 142 -4.49 2.61 0.70
CA SER A 142 -3.23 2.80 1.41
C SER A 142 -3.40 2.58 2.91
N THR A 143 -2.29 2.48 3.60
CA THR A 143 -2.20 2.55 5.06
C THR A 143 -3.03 3.68 5.68
N SER A 144 -3.02 4.87 5.07
CA SER A 144 -3.77 6.02 5.58
C SER A 144 -5.28 5.83 5.45
N ASP A 145 -5.74 5.15 4.39
CA ASP A 145 -7.15 4.84 4.18
C ASP A 145 -7.66 3.85 5.22
N ILE A 146 -6.86 2.81 5.52
CA ILE A 146 -7.13 1.84 6.59
C ILE A 146 -7.26 2.55 7.94
N LEU A 147 -6.28 3.40 8.30
CA LEU A 147 -6.32 4.19 9.54
C LEU A 147 -7.55 5.10 9.62
N GLY A 148 -7.90 5.78 8.53
CA GLY A 148 -9.06 6.65 8.45
C GLY A 148 -10.38 5.89 8.63
N PHE A 149 -10.49 4.71 8.03
CA PHE A 149 -11.65 3.84 8.17
C PHE A 149 -11.85 3.39 9.62
N ILE A 150 -10.80 2.86 10.27
CA ILE A 150 -10.86 2.42 11.68
C ILE A 150 -11.29 3.60 12.55
N ALA A 151 -10.65 4.76 12.39
CA ALA A 151 -10.96 5.95 13.18
C ALA A 151 -12.43 6.37 13.05
N ARG A 152 -12.98 6.34 11.82
CA ARG A 152 -14.39 6.66 11.56
C ARG A 152 -15.34 5.68 12.24
N LYS A 153 -15.05 4.38 12.19
CA LYS A 153 -15.89 3.33 12.82
C LYS A 153 -15.88 3.43 14.34
N VAL A 154 -14.71 3.65 14.94
CA VAL A 154 -14.58 3.85 16.39
C VAL A 154 -15.31 5.13 16.82
N ALA A 155 -15.08 6.25 16.12
CA ALA A 155 -15.72 7.53 16.46
C ALA A 155 -17.25 7.45 16.38
N ALA A 156 -17.81 6.69 15.44
CA ALA A 156 -19.25 6.50 15.34
C ALA A 156 -19.87 5.81 16.57
N ARG A 157 -19.08 5.07 17.35
CA ARG A 157 -19.53 4.32 18.55
C ARG A 157 -19.02 4.90 19.86
N ALA A 158 -18.21 5.96 19.81
CA ALA A 158 -17.61 6.60 20.97
C ALA A 158 -18.62 7.17 21.98
N ASP A 159 -19.81 7.56 21.50
CA ASP A 159 -20.92 8.10 22.31
C ASP A 159 -22.01 7.04 22.64
N GLY A 160 -21.75 5.77 22.34
CA GLY A 160 -22.68 4.67 22.60
C GLY A 160 -22.87 4.35 24.09
N VAL A 161 -23.76 3.40 24.38
CA VAL A 161 -24.01 2.89 25.74
C VAL A 161 -23.95 1.37 25.72
N GLY A 162 -23.20 0.79 26.65
CA GLY A 162 -23.04 -0.66 26.81
C GLY A 162 -21.74 -1.20 26.21
N ALA A 163 -21.42 -2.43 26.58
CA ALA A 163 -20.23 -3.13 26.11
C ALA A 163 -20.34 -3.44 24.62
N GLU A 164 -19.38 -2.93 23.83
CA GLU A 164 -19.29 -3.16 22.39
C GLU A 164 -17.82 -3.39 22.02
N THR A 165 -17.53 -4.46 21.28
CA THR A 165 -16.20 -4.73 20.74
C THR A 165 -16.24 -4.62 19.23
N LEU A 166 -15.44 -3.71 18.66
CA LEU A 166 -15.25 -3.61 17.22
C LEU A 166 -14.00 -4.38 16.81
N SER A 167 -14.16 -5.45 16.02
CA SER A 167 -13.05 -6.25 15.52
C SER A 167 -12.64 -5.80 14.12
N PHE A 168 -11.34 -5.61 13.88
CA PHE A 168 -10.79 -5.20 12.58
C PHE A 168 -9.71 -6.16 12.12
N VAL A 169 -9.91 -6.79 10.97
CA VAL A 169 -8.90 -7.60 10.28
C VAL A 169 -8.04 -6.72 9.39
N LEU A 170 -6.72 -6.83 9.56
CA LEU A 170 -5.73 -6.01 8.87
C LEU A 170 -4.95 -6.79 7.79
N GLY A 171 -5.32 -6.65 6.52
CA GLY A 171 -4.51 -7.11 5.39
C GLY A 171 -3.43 -6.09 5.01
N THR A 172 -2.40 -5.89 5.83
CA THR A 172 -1.29 -4.95 5.59
C THR A 172 -0.04 -5.37 6.37
N GLU A 173 1.11 -4.74 6.18
CA GLU A 173 2.32 -4.99 7.01
C GLU A 173 2.11 -4.75 8.53
N ALA A 174 2.72 -5.59 9.38
CA ALA A 174 2.63 -5.53 10.85
C ALA A 174 3.28 -4.27 11.45
N GLY A 175 4.18 -3.61 10.72
CA GLY A 175 4.76 -2.32 11.13
C GLY A 175 3.71 -1.24 11.40
N MET A 176 2.49 -1.41 10.88
CA MET A 176 1.38 -0.49 11.10
C MET A 176 0.67 -0.63 12.44
N VAL A 177 0.84 -1.76 13.13
CA VAL A 177 0.13 -2.04 14.39
C VAL A 177 0.33 -0.92 15.39
N THR A 178 1.57 -0.44 15.58
CA THR A 178 1.86 0.64 16.54
C THR A 178 1.12 1.94 16.23
N ALA A 179 1.08 2.36 14.97
CA ALA A 179 0.40 3.59 14.58
C ALA A 179 -1.13 3.46 14.71
N ILE A 180 -1.69 2.30 14.34
CA ILE A 180 -3.11 1.98 14.50
C ILE A 180 -3.48 1.96 15.99
N VAL A 181 -2.76 1.19 16.80
CA VAL A 181 -3.01 1.07 18.25
C VAL A 181 -2.93 2.45 18.92
N LYS A 182 -1.90 3.26 18.62
CA LYS A 182 -1.77 4.60 19.19
C LYS A 182 -2.96 5.50 18.80
N ARG A 183 -3.40 5.44 17.54
CA ARG A 183 -4.55 6.24 17.08
C ARG A 183 -5.85 5.78 17.73
N VAL A 184 -6.08 4.48 17.81
CA VAL A 184 -7.26 3.87 18.44
C VAL A 184 -7.29 4.16 19.94
N GLN A 185 -6.17 4.01 20.65
CA GLN A 185 -6.05 4.36 22.07
C GLN A 185 -6.41 5.83 22.32
N GLY A 186 -5.97 6.74 21.46
CA GLY A 186 -6.36 8.15 21.54
C GLY A 186 -7.87 8.35 21.39
N LEU A 187 -8.50 7.65 20.44
CA LEU A 187 -9.95 7.72 20.24
C LEU A 187 -10.75 7.12 21.40
N LEU A 188 -10.28 6.01 21.97
CA LEU A 188 -10.90 5.37 23.12
C LEU A 188 -10.76 6.22 24.39
N ALA A 189 -9.63 6.90 24.57
CA ALA A 189 -9.44 7.82 25.69
C ALA A 189 -10.38 9.04 25.64
N GLU A 190 -10.78 9.46 24.43
CA GLU A 190 -11.74 10.53 24.20
C GLU A 190 -13.19 10.03 24.17
N ALA A 191 -13.43 8.72 24.13
CA ALA A 191 -14.75 8.14 24.04
C ALA A 191 -15.52 8.30 25.36
N LYS A 192 -16.83 8.56 25.25
CA LYS A 192 -17.72 8.63 26.42
C LYS A 192 -18.17 7.24 26.89
N ASN A 193 -18.11 6.24 26.01
CA ASN A 193 -18.41 4.86 26.34
C ASN A 193 -17.17 4.17 26.95
N PRO A 194 -17.13 3.92 28.28
CA PRO A 194 -15.99 3.27 28.92
C PRO A 194 -15.88 1.78 28.57
N ASP A 195 -16.96 1.18 28.06
CA ASP A 195 -17.03 -0.25 27.73
C ASP A 195 -16.81 -0.52 26.23
N LEU A 196 -16.42 0.51 25.46
CA LEU A 196 -16.05 0.35 24.05
C LEU A 196 -14.65 -0.26 23.95
N ALA A 197 -14.57 -1.42 23.33
CA ALA A 197 -13.33 -2.13 23.04
C ALA A 197 -13.07 -2.18 21.53
N VAL A 198 -11.80 -2.24 21.16
CA VAL A 198 -11.37 -2.44 19.79
C VAL A 198 -10.41 -3.62 19.76
N GLU A 199 -10.76 -4.62 18.96
CA GLU A 199 -9.90 -5.76 18.66
C GLU A 199 -9.26 -5.55 17.29
N ILE A 200 -7.95 -5.78 17.22
CA ILE A 200 -7.18 -5.72 15.98
C ILE A 200 -6.68 -7.13 15.70
N VAL A 201 -7.21 -7.73 14.65
CA VAL A 201 -6.83 -9.06 14.17
C VAL A 201 -5.82 -8.88 13.05
N PHE A 202 -4.62 -9.38 13.28
CA PHE A 202 -3.57 -9.40 12.26
C PHE A 202 -3.43 -10.84 11.74
N PRO A 203 -4.01 -11.17 10.57
CA PRO A 203 -4.00 -12.53 10.06
C PRO A 203 -2.59 -12.86 9.56
N VAL A 204 -2.08 -14.01 9.99
CA VAL A 204 -0.74 -14.48 9.63
C VAL A 204 -0.84 -15.90 9.08
N ALA A 205 -0.04 -16.19 8.06
CA ALA A 205 0.11 -17.54 7.54
C ALA A 205 0.58 -18.49 8.64
N SER A 206 0.09 -19.73 8.64
CA SER A 206 0.54 -20.78 9.58
C SER A 206 2.03 -21.07 9.46
N GLU A 207 2.57 -20.88 8.25
CA GLU A 207 3.98 -21.04 7.89
C GLU A 207 4.82 -19.91 8.50
N ALA A 208 4.19 -18.79 8.84
CA ALA A 208 4.79 -17.70 9.57
C ALA A 208 4.67 -17.91 11.08
N ILE A 209 5.00 -19.10 11.58
CA ILE A 209 5.07 -19.41 13.01
C ILE A 209 6.46 -19.99 13.30
N ALA A 210 7.21 -19.34 14.19
CA ALA A 210 8.59 -19.69 14.51
C ALA A 210 8.63 -20.28 15.91
N GLU A 211 9.30 -21.40 16.04
CA GLU A 211 9.70 -21.89 17.36
C GLU A 211 10.69 -20.88 17.96
N ALA A 212 10.34 -20.37 19.15
CA ALA A 212 11.19 -19.51 19.95
C ALA A 212 11.40 -20.19 21.31
N PRO A 213 12.30 -21.19 21.39
CA PRO A 213 12.51 -21.97 22.62
C PRO A 213 12.93 -21.10 23.81
N GLU A 214 13.53 -19.94 23.54
CA GLU A 214 13.99 -18.98 24.54
C GLU A 214 12.94 -17.92 24.92
N SER A 215 11.78 -17.91 24.26
CA SER A 215 10.61 -17.09 24.64
C SER A 215 9.69 -17.89 25.57
N GLU A 216 9.08 -17.23 26.56
CA GLU A 216 8.06 -17.86 27.42
C GLU A 216 6.89 -18.44 26.62
N LEU A 217 6.62 -17.89 25.44
CA LEU A 217 5.55 -18.32 24.54
C LEU A 217 5.90 -19.62 23.78
N ARG A 218 7.19 -20.04 23.74
CA ARG A 218 7.78 -21.17 22.98
C ARG A 218 7.61 -21.13 21.46
N ILE A 219 6.58 -20.44 21.00
CA ILE A 219 6.19 -20.25 19.62
C ILE A 219 5.80 -18.77 19.50
N VAL A 220 6.34 -18.09 18.50
CA VAL A 220 6.04 -16.68 18.19
C VAL A 220 5.56 -16.57 16.75
N PRO A 221 4.63 -15.65 16.45
CA PRO A 221 4.30 -15.33 15.06
C PRO A 221 5.57 -14.86 14.31
N GLY A 222 6.03 -15.67 13.34
CA GLY A 222 7.01 -15.33 12.31
C GLY A 222 7.56 -16.55 11.55
N VAL A 223 8.01 -16.44 10.30
CA VAL A 223 8.89 -17.46 9.66
C VAL A 223 10.27 -17.48 10.35
N PRO A 224 11.08 -18.55 10.21
CA PRO A 224 12.52 -18.50 10.51
C PRO A 224 13.15 -17.30 9.80
N GLY A 225 13.96 -16.50 10.50
CA GLY A 225 14.40 -15.19 10.03
C GLY A 225 14.90 -15.18 8.58
N GLY A 226 14.34 -14.30 7.75
CA GLY A 226 14.72 -14.16 6.34
C GLY A 226 13.59 -13.67 5.43
N GLU A 227 12.35 -14.10 5.67
CA GLU A 227 11.19 -13.80 4.81
C GLU A 227 10.23 -12.78 5.44
N GLY A 228 10.82 -11.82 6.14
CA GLY A 228 10.05 -10.76 6.74
C GLY A 228 9.23 -11.14 7.96
N CYS A 229 9.77 -12.03 8.79
CA CYS A 229 9.33 -12.11 10.18
C CYS A 229 10.53 -12.07 11.12
N SER A 230 10.28 -11.63 12.35
CA SER A 230 11.30 -11.55 13.39
C SER A 230 10.88 -12.34 14.63
N THR A 231 11.86 -12.87 15.37
CA THR A 231 11.65 -13.49 16.68
C THR A 231 11.10 -12.53 17.73
N ALA A 232 11.17 -11.21 17.49
CA ALA A 232 10.56 -10.17 18.30
C ALA A 232 9.04 -10.02 18.10
N GLY A 233 8.40 -10.89 17.31
CA GLY A 233 6.97 -10.88 17.04
C GLY A 233 6.61 -9.94 15.89
N GLY A 234 6.00 -10.52 14.85
CA GLY A 234 5.46 -9.79 13.71
C GLY A 234 5.68 -10.58 12.43
N CYS A 235 4.66 -11.33 12.00
CA CYS A 235 4.63 -11.85 10.65
C CYS A 235 4.29 -10.73 9.69
N ALA A 236 4.78 -10.77 8.45
CA ALA A 236 4.68 -9.67 7.50
C ALA A 236 5.32 -8.37 8.01
N THR A 237 6.64 -8.41 8.19
CA THR A 237 7.56 -7.34 8.57
C THR A 237 8.68 -7.25 7.54
N CYS A 238 8.91 -6.14 6.85
CA CYS A 238 10.01 -6.07 5.89
C CYS A 238 11.40 -6.21 6.58
N PRO A 239 12.24 -7.22 6.24
CA PRO A 239 13.52 -7.42 6.90
C PRO A 239 14.48 -6.26 6.65
N TYR A 240 14.38 -5.63 5.48
CA TYR A 240 15.16 -4.45 5.12
C TYR A 240 14.77 -3.21 5.93
N MET A 241 13.49 -3.04 6.27
CA MET A 241 13.06 -1.92 7.12
C MET A 241 13.59 -2.06 8.55
N LYS A 242 13.69 -3.30 9.06
CA LYS A 242 14.22 -3.61 10.40
C LYS A 242 15.73 -3.54 10.52
N MET A 243 16.46 -3.34 9.41
CA MET A 243 17.90 -3.05 9.47
C MET A 243 18.19 -1.73 10.21
N ASN A 244 17.21 -0.82 10.29
CA ASN A 244 17.35 0.43 11.03
C ASN A 244 17.05 0.19 12.52
N THR A 245 18.08 0.24 13.37
CA THR A 245 17.96 0.14 14.83
C THR A 245 18.30 1.47 15.50
N LEU A 246 17.89 1.66 16.76
CA LEU A 246 18.28 2.84 17.54
C LEU A 246 19.79 2.90 17.74
N ASP A 247 20.45 1.77 18.02
CA ASP A 247 21.90 1.71 18.18
C ASP A 247 22.63 2.12 16.90
N ALA A 248 22.18 1.64 15.74
CA ALA A 248 22.73 2.05 14.45
C ALA A 248 22.52 3.54 14.18
N LEU A 249 21.37 4.10 14.59
CA LEU A 249 21.12 5.54 14.48
C LEU A 249 22.07 6.35 15.38
N PHE A 250 22.26 5.95 16.64
CA PHE A 250 23.22 6.60 17.53
C PHE A 250 24.65 6.51 16.99
N ASP A 251 25.06 5.34 16.49
CA ASP A 251 26.39 5.14 15.91
C ASP A 251 26.64 6.05 14.69
N VAL A 252 25.62 6.26 13.84
CA VAL A 252 25.67 7.21 12.73
C VAL A 252 25.77 8.66 13.22
N LEU A 253 25.01 9.03 14.26
CA LEU A 253 24.99 10.40 14.80
C LEU A 253 26.29 10.76 15.50
N GLU A 254 26.81 9.89 16.35
CA GLU A 254 28.12 10.02 16.99
C GLU A 254 29.21 10.08 15.91
N HIS A 255 29.02 9.30 14.86
CA HIS A 255 29.87 9.11 13.70
C HIS A 255 29.90 10.27 12.68
N ALA A 256 29.07 11.29 12.87
CA ALA A 256 28.71 12.21 11.80
C ALA A 256 29.93 13.02 11.31
N GLY A 257 30.21 12.91 10.00
CA GLY A 257 31.35 13.58 9.36
C GLY A 257 32.64 12.76 9.31
N GLU A 258 32.69 11.59 9.95
CA GLU A 258 33.86 10.73 9.90
C GLU A 258 33.99 9.93 8.59
N PRO A 259 35.23 9.61 8.15
CA PRO A 259 35.47 8.83 6.93
C PRO A 259 34.83 7.44 6.93
N ARG A 260 34.61 6.83 8.10
CA ARG A 260 33.98 5.50 8.22
C ARG A 260 32.56 5.47 7.67
N LEU A 261 31.86 6.61 7.65
CA LEU A 261 30.51 6.72 7.08
C LEU A 261 30.49 6.87 5.54
N VAL A 262 31.65 7.03 4.88
CA VAL A 262 31.73 7.22 3.42
C VAL A 262 31.09 6.05 2.66
N GLY A 263 31.25 4.82 3.15
CA GLY A 263 30.67 3.62 2.54
C GLY A 263 29.14 3.56 2.60
N PHE A 264 28.51 4.32 3.49
CA PHE A 264 27.06 4.38 3.67
C PHE A 264 26.42 5.55 2.90
N ARG A 265 27.22 6.35 2.19
CA ARG A 265 26.68 7.44 1.36
C ARG A 265 25.79 6.88 0.26
N PRO A 266 24.70 7.58 -0.11
CA PRO A 266 23.89 7.20 -1.26
C PRO A 266 24.76 7.03 -2.51
N LYS A 267 24.50 5.97 -3.28
CA LYS A 267 25.20 5.73 -4.54
C LYS A 267 25.09 6.96 -5.44
N THR A 268 26.23 7.41 -5.96
CA THR A 268 26.28 8.48 -6.97
C THR A 268 26.02 7.88 -8.34
N TYR A 269 24.90 8.26 -8.97
CA TYR A 269 24.49 7.75 -10.29
C TYR A 269 25.20 8.52 -11.41
N ALA A 270 26.48 8.22 -11.63
CA ALA A 270 27.31 8.87 -12.66
C ALA A 270 27.13 8.24 -14.06
N GLU A 271 26.49 7.07 -14.14
CA GLU A 271 26.18 6.42 -15.41
C GLU A 271 25.24 7.26 -16.28
N ARG A 272 25.40 7.16 -17.60
CA ARG A 272 24.64 7.94 -18.56
C ARG A 272 23.72 7.06 -19.41
N ILE A 273 22.51 7.55 -19.62
CA ILE A 273 21.51 6.97 -20.52
C ILE A 273 21.15 8.07 -21.52
N ALA A 274 21.36 7.80 -22.83
CA ALA A 274 21.14 8.77 -23.90
C ALA A 274 21.76 10.15 -23.65
N GLY A 275 22.98 10.19 -23.09
CA GLY A 275 23.72 11.42 -22.83
C GLY A 275 23.36 12.16 -21.52
N ARG A 276 22.30 11.75 -20.81
CA ARG A 276 21.89 12.30 -19.50
C ARG A 276 22.31 11.38 -18.37
N THR A 277 22.53 11.91 -17.16
CA THR A 277 22.82 11.03 -16.01
C THR A 277 21.58 10.24 -15.62
N ALA A 278 21.76 9.03 -15.06
CA ALA A 278 20.64 8.27 -14.53
C ALA A 278 19.93 8.99 -13.36
N ALA A 279 20.64 9.86 -12.63
CA ALA A 279 20.02 10.73 -11.63
C ALA A 279 19.05 11.74 -12.26
N ASP A 280 19.48 12.43 -13.31
CA ASP A 280 18.65 13.44 -14.00
C ASP A 280 17.41 12.80 -14.59
N LEU A 281 17.60 11.73 -15.38
CA LEU A 281 16.51 11.05 -16.09
C LEU A 281 15.57 10.30 -15.14
N GLY A 282 16.11 9.64 -14.11
CA GLY A 282 15.31 8.89 -13.13
C GLY A 282 14.50 9.78 -12.19
N SER A 283 14.84 11.06 -12.09
CA SER A 283 14.10 12.04 -11.26
C SER A 283 12.88 12.61 -11.97
N GLU A 284 12.83 12.62 -13.31
CA GLU A 284 11.69 13.18 -14.06
C GLU A 284 10.35 12.52 -13.72
N PRO A 285 10.22 11.19 -13.67
CA PRO A 285 8.95 10.55 -13.28
C PRO A 285 8.50 10.91 -11.86
N ILE A 286 9.43 11.25 -10.96
CA ILE A 286 9.14 11.70 -9.59
C ILE A 286 8.65 13.15 -9.62
N LEU A 287 9.25 13.99 -10.46
CA LEU A 287 8.81 15.36 -10.67
C LEU A 287 7.43 15.42 -11.33
N HIS A 288 7.13 14.50 -12.25
CA HIS A 288 5.77 14.33 -12.80
C HIS A 288 4.76 14.01 -11.70
N MET A 289 5.07 13.05 -10.82
CA MET A 289 4.23 12.71 -9.66
C MET A 289 4.00 13.93 -8.76
N ARG A 290 5.07 14.67 -8.44
CA ARG A 290 5.00 15.86 -7.58
C ARG A 290 4.15 16.97 -8.21
N HIS A 291 4.32 17.20 -9.52
CA HIS A 291 3.51 18.14 -10.28
C HIS A 291 2.03 17.72 -10.21
N PHE A 292 1.71 16.46 -10.51
CA PHE A 292 0.34 15.94 -10.39
C PHE A 292 -0.23 16.12 -8.97
N GLN A 293 0.54 15.80 -7.93
CA GLN A 293 0.06 15.97 -6.56
C GLN A 293 -0.28 17.42 -6.21
N THR A 294 0.43 18.39 -6.81
CA THR A 294 0.25 19.83 -6.57
C THR A 294 -0.84 20.44 -7.45
N GLN A 295 -0.82 20.13 -8.75
CA GLN A 295 -1.68 20.75 -9.77
C GLN A 295 -2.95 19.95 -10.06
N LYS A 296 -3.02 18.69 -9.61
CA LYS A 296 -4.10 17.73 -9.94
C LYS A 296 -4.27 17.51 -11.44
N ALA A 297 -3.21 17.72 -12.21
CA ALA A 297 -3.15 17.49 -13.65
C ALA A 297 -1.81 16.86 -14.02
N MET A 298 -1.78 16.08 -15.10
CA MET A 298 -0.54 15.60 -15.72
C MET A 298 0.24 16.78 -16.28
N PRO A 299 1.59 16.82 -16.12
CA PRO A 299 2.41 17.87 -16.71
C PRO A 299 2.32 17.85 -18.24
N ASP A 300 2.23 19.04 -18.86
CA ASP A 300 2.19 19.18 -20.33
C ASP A 300 3.37 18.49 -21.02
N ALA A 301 4.56 18.53 -20.40
CA ALA A 301 5.74 17.84 -20.93
C ALA A 301 5.59 16.32 -20.96
N LEU A 302 4.93 15.72 -19.96
CA LEU A 302 4.65 14.29 -19.95
C LEU A 302 3.60 13.93 -21.00
N VAL A 303 2.54 14.74 -21.09
CA VAL A 303 1.47 14.55 -22.10
C VAL A 303 2.07 14.62 -23.52
N ALA A 304 2.93 15.60 -23.77
CA ALA A 304 3.62 15.74 -25.05
C ALA A 304 4.57 14.56 -25.35
N ASP A 305 5.29 14.03 -24.35
CA ASP A 305 6.18 12.86 -24.52
C ASP A 305 5.36 11.59 -24.83
N VAL A 306 4.17 11.44 -24.25
CA VAL A 306 3.24 10.33 -24.58
C VAL A 306 2.73 10.44 -26.02
N HIS A 307 2.31 11.61 -26.47
CA HIS A 307 1.87 11.77 -27.87
C HIS A 307 3.01 11.71 -28.89
N GLY A 308 4.24 11.95 -28.46
CA GLY A 308 5.42 11.92 -29.32
C GLY A 308 5.99 10.54 -29.60
N ARG A 309 5.44 9.47 -29.01
CA ARG A 309 5.95 8.09 -29.09
C ARG A 309 4.84 7.11 -29.41
#